data_AF-A0A2D1U5R1-F1
#
_entry.id   AF-A0A2D1U5R1-F1
#
_cell.length_a   1.000
_cell.length_b   1.000
_cell.length_c   1.000
_cell.angle_alpha   90.00
_cell.angle_beta   90.00
_cell.angle_gamma   90.00
#
_symmetry.space_group_name_H-M   'P 1'
#
loop_
_entity.id
_entity.type
_entity.pdbx_description
1 polymer ?
#
loop_
_entity_poly.entity_id
_entity_poly.type
_entity_poly.pdbx_seq_one_letter_code
_entity_poly.pdbx_strand_id
1 'polypeptide(L)'
;MKKAIIILSILLFCSSLYAQKIATAQETPVPCNGDADGLPGKYTDHTNPKYPSSLKGPAPDKAAMTKQLIAFEKLEEASRANFQLTGCVARVSFSGGDKNTYVNIVRNGYNYQLGVYQNVCHVTQHIVKTVGEYRTVLRVNVNPYLIADGLRGAGEFYLTDRSVRYQLPIDAKEGPDYEKDKKTNPSHISQYFSEGTLLTGRSNDYKNKHADFLKLNNGSGYVENFMSGSRDDKPNPKGYKWIDRHYLITKQGVPLLIPVTKKQYLEDLLEYFEIEKANFYYSLNELIKRNAGNTSDNAQKRAAVLEADKTAYAKLYEDKKAKVKQLLATQKEEWLQKQAVVAANNITYDAYERLNEIGKFYDKEDEYRIALNVLNSAYFKTNTTQTSTSPILIEVQFRYEIGGDHGFSERLFNNFLKNYDLESLKKMLN
;
A
#
# COMPACT_ATOMS: atom_id res chain seq x y z
N MET A 1 12.65 21.24 71.85
CA MET A 1 12.78 21.92 70.55
C MET A 1 13.64 21.07 69.62
N LYS A 2 13.01 20.21 68.82
CA LYS A 2 13.65 19.48 67.71
C LYS A 2 12.61 19.48 66.58
N LYS A 3 12.85 20.27 65.54
CA LYS A 3 12.00 20.33 64.35
C LYS A 3 12.90 20.34 63.11
N ALA A 4 12.41 19.61 62.12
CA ALA A 4 12.68 19.72 60.68
C ALA A 4 14.03 19.20 60.16
N ILE A 5 14.07 17.90 59.82
CA ILE A 5 14.53 17.43 58.50
C ILE A 5 13.67 16.19 58.13
N ILE A 6 12.67 16.37 57.26
CA ILE A 6 12.02 15.30 56.49
C ILE A 6 12.31 15.64 55.04
N ILE A 7 13.30 14.97 54.43
CA ILE A 7 13.59 15.04 53.00
C ILE A 7 13.90 13.63 52.50
N LEU A 8 13.16 13.24 51.46
CA LEU A 8 13.39 12.14 50.51
C LEU A 8 13.37 10.69 51.03
N SER A 9 12.18 10.10 51.12
CA SER A 9 12.03 8.64 50.99
C SER A 9 10.72 8.20 50.33
N ILE A 10 10.04 9.07 49.60
CA ILE A 10 8.85 8.74 48.81
C ILE A 10 9.03 9.32 47.41
N LEU A 11 9.81 8.64 46.54
CA LEU A 11 9.82 8.82 45.08
C LEU A 11 10.76 7.81 44.38
N LEU A 12 10.77 6.54 44.81
CA LEU A 12 11.47 5.45 44.11
C LEU A 12 10.63 4.17 43.96
N PHE A 13 9.32 4.26 44.14
CA PHE A 13 8.36 3.18 43.88
C PHE A 13 7.42 3.56 42.74
N CYS A 14 7.96 3.80 41.55
CA CYS A 14 7.18 3.86 40.30
C CYS A 14 8.13 3.72 39.11
N SER A 15 8.41 2.48 38.67
CA SER A 15 8.75 2.09 37.29
C SER A 15 9.60 0.79 37.22
N SER A 16 9.17 -0.30 37.85
CA SER A 16 9.83 -1.61 37.64
C SER A 16 8.96 -2.82 37.94
N LEU A 17 7.68 -2.79 37.55
CA LEU A 17 6.80 -3.97 37.66
C LEU A 17 5.89 -4.11 36.43
N TYR A 18 6.48 -4.23 35.24
CA TYR A 18 5.88 -4.94 34.10
C TYR A 18 6.99 -5.58 33.27
N ALA A 19 7.77 -6.44 33.92
CA ALA A 19 8.48 -7.51 33.24
C ALA A 19 8.00 -8.81 33.88
N GLN A 20 6.78 -9.23 33.52
CA GLN A 20 6.42 -10.63 33.68
C GLN A 20 7.40 -11.42 32.79
N LYS A 21 8.48 -11.91 33.41
CA LYS A 21 9.23 -13.04 32.89
C LYS A 21 8.23 -14.19 32.85
N ILE A 22 7.61 -14.38 31.68
CA ILE A 22 7.00 -15.65 31.32
C ILE A 22 8.17 -16.64 31.41
N ALA A 23 8.18 -17.48 32.44
CA ALA A 23 9.05 -18.63 32.48
C ALA A 23 8.70 -19.44 31.23
N THR A 24 9.58 -19.43 30.24
CA THR A 24 9.47 -20.35 29.11
C THR A 24 9.68 -21.74 29.71
N ALA A 25 8.58 -22.48 29.88
CA ALA A 25 8.67 -23.91 30.12
C ALA A 25 9.59 -24.45 29.03
N GLN A 26 10.74 -24.99 29.43
CA GLN A 26 11.72 -25.53 28.51
C GLN A 26 11.04 -26.73 27.83
N GLU A 27 10.58 -26.53 26.60
CA GLU A 27 9.80 -27.55 25.89
C GLU A 27 10.64 -28.83 25.82
N THR A 28 10.07 -29.93 26.33
CA THR A 28 10.76 -31.23 26.31
C THR A 28 11.11 -31.57 24.87
N PRO A 29 12.38 -31.92 24.57
CA PRO A 29 12.78 -32.26 23.22
C PRO A 29 11.93 -33.40 22.66
N VAL A 30 11.31 -33.18 21.50
CA VAL A 30 10.53 -34.20 20.80
C VAL A 30 11.46 -34.93 19.82
N PRO A 31 11.70 -36.23 19.97
CA PRO A 31 12.50 -37.00 19.01
C PRO A 31 11.87 -37.01 17.62
N CYS A 32 12.68 -37.08 16.58
CA CYS A 32 12.24 -37.20 15.19
C CYS A 32 13.22 -38.07 14.40
N ASN A 33 12.72 -38.71 13.33
CA ASN A 33 13.53 -39.55 12.46
C ASN A 33 13.32 -39.15 10.99
N GLY A 34 14.16 -38.24 10.51
CA GLY A 34 14.17 -37.78 9.10
C GLY A 34 13.20 -36.65 8.79
N ASP A 35 11.93 -36.77 9.21
CA ASP A 35 10.88 -35.79 8.91
C ASP A 35 10.12 -35.35 10.18
N ALA A 36 9.60 -34.12 10.16
CA ALA A 36 8.76 -33.54 11.19
C ALA A 36 7.36 -33.13 10.69
N ASP A 37 7.06 -33.21 9.39
CA ASP A 37 5.79 -32.71 8.81
C ASP A 37 4.54 -33.42 9.38
N GLY A 38 4.66 -34.70 9.72
CA GLY A 38 3.59 -35.49 10.33
C GLY A 38 3.42 -35.32 11.85
N LEU A 39 4.35 -34.64 12.53
CA LEU A 39 4.29 -34.49 13.99
C LEU A 39 3.22 -33.47 14.40
N PRO A 40 2.55 -33.64 15.56
CA PRO A 40 1.56 -32.69 16.04
C PRO A 40 2.12 -31.27 16.12
N GLY A 41 1.37 -30.33 15.54
CA GLY A 41 1.68 -28.91 15.59
C GLY A 41 1.21 -28.24 16.88
N LYS A 42 1.61 -26.98 17.06
CA LYS A 42 1.22 -26.15 18.22
C LYS A 42 0.59 -24.84 17.79
N TYR A 43 -0.40 -24.39 18.53
CA TYR A 43 -0.99 -23.06 18.39
C TYR A 43 -0.63 -22.19 19.60
N THR A 44 -0.37 -20.91 19.36
CA THR A 44 -0.36 -19.89 20.41
C THR A 44 -1.29 -18.75 20.02
N ASP A 45 -2.12 -18.32 20.96
CA ASP A 45 -3.07 -17.23 20.81
C ASP A 45 -2.52 -15.90 21.36
N HIS A 46 -3.35 -14.87 21.35
CA HIS A 46 -3.04 -13.57 21.93
C HIS A 46 -2.83 -13.57 23.46
N THR A 47 -3.26 -14.61 24.17
CA THR A 47 -3.13 -14.72 25.64
C THR A 47 -1.78 -15.29 26.06
N ASN A 48 -1.15 -16.08 25.19
CA ASN A 48 0.21 -16.59 25.36
C ASN A 48 1.10 -16.27 24.14
N PRO A 49 1.32 -14.99 23.83
CA PRO A 49 2.01 -14.63 22.60
C PRO A 49 3.53 -14.77 22.77
N LYS A 50 4.19 -15.29 21.74
CA LYS A 50 5.67 -15.28 21.70
C LYS A 50 6.23 -13.85 21.65
N TYR A 51 5.50 -12.93 21.02
CA TYR A 51 5.88 -11.53 20.83
C TYR A 51 4.83 -10.61 21.44
N PRO A 52 5.21 -9.57 22.19
CA PRO A 52 4.23 -8.65 22.76
C PRO A 52 3.45 -7.91 21.67
N SER A 53 2.20 -7.54 21.96
CA SER A 53 1.39 -6.69 21.09
C SER A 53 2.06 -5.33 20.87
N SER A 54 2.12 -4.88 19.63
CA SER A 54 2.74 -3.61 19.22
C SER A 54 1.73 -2.56 18.74
N LEU A 55 0.50 -2.58 19.29
CA LEU A 55 -0.55 -1.62 18.94
C LEU A 55 -0.15 -0.17 19.27
N LYS A 56 -0.37 0.72 18.30
CA LYS A 56 -0.10 2.17 18.38
C LYS A 56 -1.36 2.95 18.79
N GLY A 57 -1.21 4.18 19.28
CA GLY A 57 -2.33 5.07 19.63
C GLY A 57 -2.68 5.14 21.12
N PRO A 58 -3.68 5.95 21.51
CA PRO A 58 -4.11 6.13 22.90
C PRO A 58 -4.79 4.86 23.45
N ALA A 59 -4.91 4.76 24.79
CA ALA A 59 -5.46 3.57 25.45
C ALA A 59 -6.87 3.15 24.97
N PRO A 60 -7.83 4.07 24.75
CA PRO A 60 -9.14 3.72 24.19
C PRO A 60 -9.05 3.10 22.78
N ASP A 61 -8.20 3.66 21.92
CA ASP A 61 -7.98 3.13 20.57
C ASP A 61 -7.37 1.72 20.65
N LYS A 62 -6.36 1.51 21.51
CA LYS A 62 -5.76 0.20 21.74
C LYS A 62 -6.79 -0.82 22.22
N ALA A 63 -7.67 -0.45 23.16
CA ALA A 63 -8.73 -1.33 23.64
C ALA A 63 -9.72 -1.70 22.52
N ALA A 64 -10.13 -0.72 21.71
CA ALA A 64 -11.01 -0.96 20.56
C ALA A 64 -10.36 -1.86 19.50
N MET A 65 -9.10 -1.61 19.15
CA MET A 65 -8.35 -2.46 18.21
C MET A 65 -8.18 -3.87 18.74
N THR A 66 -7.78 -4.05 20.01
CA THR A 66 -7.65 -5.37 20.63
C THR A 66 -8.96 -6.15 20.57
N LYS A 67 -10.10 -5.52 20.90
CA LYS A 67 -11.41 -6.16 20.80
C LYS A 67 -11.71 -6.66 19.39
N GLN A 68 -11.41 -5.85 18.37
CA GLN A 68 -11.61 -6.22 16.97
C GLN A 68 -10.66 -7.37 16.55
N LEU A 69 -9.40 -7.32 16.95
CA LEU A 69 -8.40 -8.34 16.61
C LEU A 69 -8.70 -9.70 17.26
N ILE A 70 -9.20 -9.72 18.49
CA ILE A 70 -9.70 -10.94 19.14
C ILE A 70 -10.90 -11.51 18.38
N ALA A 71 -11.76 -10.67 17.79
CA ALA A 71 -12.85 -11.16 16.95
C ALA A 71 -12.35 -11.86 15.67
N PHE A 72 -11.29 -11.35 15.05
CA PHE A 72 -10.66 -12.02 13.89
C PHE A 72 -9.96 -13.31 14.27
N GLU A 73 -9.29 -13.34 15.42
CA GLU A 73 -8.66 -14.56 15.93
C GLU A 73 -9.70 -15.65 16.20
N LYS A 74 -10.82 -15.32 16.85
CA LYS A 74 -11.91 -16.29 17.08
C LYS A 74 -12.51 -16.81 15.79
N LEU A 75 -12.59 -15.97 14.75
CA LEU A 75 -13.03 -16.39 13.42
C LEU A 75 -12.04 -17.38 12.78
N GLU A 76 -10.74 -17.09 12.91
CA GLU A 76 -9.67 -18.01 12.49
C GLU A 76 -9.74 -19.34 13.26
N GLU A 77 -9.83 -19.30 14.59
CA GLU A 77 -9.96 -20.47 15.46
C GLU A 77 -11.16 -21.35 15.08
N ALA A 78 -12.32 -20.73 14.87
CA ALA A 78 -13.52 -21.44 14.45
C ALA A 78 -13.33 -22.14 13.09
N SER A 79 -12.60 -21.51 12.15
CA SER A 79 -12.32 -22.10 10.84
C SER A 79 -11.45 -23.36 10.89
N ARG A 80 -10.82 -23.64 12.03
CA ARG A 80 -9.96 -24.82 12.24
C ARG A 80 -10.43 -25.73 13.37
N ALA A 81 -11.68 -25.62 13.80
CA ALA A 81 -12.23 -26.47 14.88
C ALA A 81 -12.08 -27.98 14.61
N ASN A 82 -12.12 -28.39 13.34
CA ASN A 82 -11.96 -29.79 12.91
C ASN A 82 -10.65 -30.03 12.15
N PHE A 83 -9.64 -29.19 12.36
CA PHE A 83 -8.34 -29.27 11.68
C PHE A 83 -7.22 -29.50 12.69
N GLN A 84 -6.42 -30.53 12.45
CA GLN A 84 -5.25 -30.82 13.26
C GLN A 84 -4.00 -30.25 12.59
N LEU A 85 -3.35 -29.28 13.25
CA LEU A 85 -2.06 -28.78 12.82
C LEU A 85 -0.99 -29.88 12.94
N THR A 86 -0.14 -29.97 11.94
CA THR A 86 0.99 -30.90 11.89
C THR A 86 2.18 -30.19 11.25
N GLY A 87 3.40 -30.59 11.63
CA GLY A 87 4.61 -30.12 10.96
C GLY A 87 5.03 -28.68 11.23
N CYS A 88 4.33 -27.96 12.11
CA CYS A 88 4.59 -26.55 12.32
C CYS A 88 4.10 -26.02 13.68
N VAL A 89 4.50 -24.79 13.99
CA VAL A 89 3.99 -23.98 15.09
C VAL A 89 3.32 -22.74 14.51
N ALA A 90 2.04 -22.55 14.80
CA ALA A 90 1.28 -21.37 14.40
C ALA A 90 1.20 -20.39 15.58
N ARG A 91 1.56 -19.12 15.33
CA ARG A 91 1.65 -18.09 16.36
C ARG A 91 0.88 -16.84 16.00
N VAL A 92 -0.03 -16.44 16.87
CA VAL A 92 -0.76 -15.17 16.76
C VAL A 92 0.10 -13.99 17.22
N SER A 93 -0.03 -12.87 16.52
CA SER A 93 0.50 -11.57 16.94
C SER A 93 -0.42 -10.45 16.50
N PHE A 94 -0.57 -9.42 17.35
CA PHE A 94 -1.31 -8.20 17.05
C PHE A 94 -0.34 -7.04 16.87
N SER A 95 -0.52 -6.24 15.82
CA SER A 95 0.34 -5.09 15.57
C SER A 95 -0.42 -3.87 15.07
N GLY A 96 0.07 -2.69 15.44
CA GLY A 96 -0.43 -1.41 14.96
C GLY A 96 0.30 -0.98 13.70
N GLY A 97 -0.45 -0.57 12.69
CA GLY A 97 0.06 0.04 11.46
C GLY A 97 0.10 1.56 11.56
N ASP A 98 0.35 2.19 10.41
CA ASP A 98 0.30 3.64 10.29
C ASP A 98 -1.13 4.14 10.12
N LYS A 99 -1.31 5.46 10.29
CA LYS A 99 -2.58 6.11 9.99
C LYS A 99 -2.69 6.32 8.50
N ASN A 100 -3.79 5.86 7.92
CA ASN A 100 -4.07 5.98 6.50
C ASN A 100 -5.16 7.02 6.28
N THR A 101 -4.94 7.90 5.30
CA THR A 101 -5.91 8.90 4.87
C THR A 101 -6.63 8.41 3.62
N TYR A 102 -7.95 8.36 3.67
CA TYR A 102 -8.81 8.03 2.54
C TYR A 102 -9.69 9.22 2.24
N VAL A 103 -9.45 9.88 1.10
CA VAL A 103 -10.04 11.18 0.80
C VAL A 103 -9.71 12.15 1.94
N ASN A 104 -10.65 12.47 2.83
CA ASN A 104 -10.46 13.39 3.95
C ASN A 104 -10.55 12.71 5.33
N ILE A 105 -10.45 11.38 5.38
CA ILE A 105 -10.73 10.60 6.59
C ILE A 105 -9.51 9.81 7.00
N VAL A 106 -9.06 10.07 8.23
CA VAL A 106 -7.89 9.39 8.81
C VAL A 106 -8.36 8.20 9.63
N ARG A 107 -7.80 7.02 9.34
CA ARG A 107 -8.05 5.78 10.08
C ARG A 107 -6.75 5.17 10.58
N ASN A 108 -6.80 4.56 11.76
CA ASN A 108 -5.71 3.76 12.29
C ASN A 108 -5.67 2.43 11.52
N GLY A 109 -4.52 2.10 10.93
CA GLY A 109 -4.24 0.76 10.44
C GLY A 109 -3.79 -0.15 11.58
N TYR A 110 -4.21 -1.41 11.56
CA TYR A 110 -3.82 -2.44 12.53
C TYR A 110 -4.09 -3.83 11.96
N ASN A 111 -3.42 -4.86 12.47
CA ASN A 111 -3.58 -6.21 11.90
C ASN A 111 -3.51 -7.34 12.93
N TYR A 112 -4.22 -8.40 12.55
CA TYR A 112 -4.09 -9.75 13.07
C TYR A 112 -3.13 -10.52 12.16
N GLN A 113 -2.22 -11.29 12.75
CA GLN A 113 -1.34 -12.19 12.01
C GLN A 113 -1.27 -13.54 12.69
N LEU A 114 -1.50 -14.62 11.94
CA LEU A 114 -1.14 -15.99 12.28
C LEU A 114 0.09 -16.40 11.46
N GLY A 115 1.27 -16.31 12.06
CA GLY A 115 2.52 -16.75 11.43
C GLY A 115 2.78 -18.22 11.70
N VAL A 116 3.05 -19.01 10.66
CA VAL A 116 3.23 -20.46 10.76
C VAL A 116 4.67 -20.83 10.43
N TYR A 117 5.34 -21.40 11.42
CA TYR A 117 6.77 -21.70 11.42
C TYR A 117 6.97 -23.20 11.25
N GLN A 118 7.72 -23.60 10.24
CA GLN A 118 8.01 -25.00 9.95
C GLN A 118 8.77 -25.66 11.10
N ASN A 119 8.40 -26.90 11.43
CA ASN A 119 9.21 -27.78 12.24
C ASN A 119 10.12 -28.61 11.33
N VAL A 120 11.38 -28.77 11.73
CA VAL A 120 12.37 -29.58 11.02
C VAL A 120 13.01 -30.58 11.98
N CYS A 121 13.38 -31.74 11.45
CA CYS A 121 14.16 -32.71 12.22
C CYS A 121 15.64 -32.30 12.20
N HIS A 122 16.23 -32.01 13.36
CA HIS A 122 17.62 -31.61 13.41
C HIS A 122 18.54 -32.79 13.10
N VAL A 123 19.26 -32.71 11.98
CA VAL A 123 20.05 -33.82 11.41
C VAL A 123 21.02 -34.50 12.38
N THR A 124 21.61 -33.76 13.32
CA THR A 124 22.59 -34.32 14.29
C THR A 124 21.96 -34.67 15.64
N GLN A 125 20.90 -33.97 16.03
CA GLN A 125 20.34 -34.12 17.39
C GLN A 125 19.12 -35.04 17.38
N HIS A 126 18.55 -35.33 16.21
CA HIS A 126 17.33 -36.13 16.05
C HIS A 126 16.18 -35.64 16.93
N ILE A 127 16.09 -34.31 17.09
CA ILE A 127 15.01 -33.61 17.80
C ILE A 127 14.37 -32.58 16.87
N VAL A 128 13.09 -32.31 17.11
CA VAL A 128 12.35 -31.26 16.42
C VAL A 128 12.88 -29.88 16.79
N LYS A 129 13.10 -29.04 15.78
CA LYS A 129 13.34 -27.60 15.94
C LYS A 129 12.37 -26.80 15.06
N THR A 130 11.97 -25.63 15.54
CA THR A 130 11.14 -24.70 14.77
C THR A 130 12.02 -23.68 14.06
N VAL A 131 11.82 -23.51 12.76
CA VAL A 131 12.49 -22.50 11.94
C VAL A 131 12.11 -21.09 12.45
N GLY A 132 13.07 -20.17 12.43
CA GLY A 132 12.90 -18.81 12.97
C GLY A 132 12.00 -17.91 12.14
N GLU A 133 11.80 -18.25 10.87
CA GLU A 133 10.98 -17.52 9.89
C GLU A 133 9.69 -18.29 9.61
N TYR A 134 8.57 -17.58 9.53
CA TYR A 134 7.30 -18.19 9.13
C TYR A 134 7.32 -18.43 7.61
N ARG A 135 6.80 -19.58 7.19
CA ARG A 135 6.68 -19.99 5.78
C ARG A 135 5.29 -19.68 5.22
N THR A 136 4.29 -19.86 6.06
CA THR A 136 2.87 -19.60 5.77
C THR A 136 2.40 -18.50 6.71
N VAL A 137 1.55 -17.59 6.23
CA VAL A 137 0.97 -16.55 7.08
C VAL A 137 -0.42 -16.16 6.63
N LEU A 138 -1.34 -16.07 7.59
CA LEU A 138 -2.62 -15.39 7.42
C LEU A 138 -2.51 -14.02 8.08
N ARG A 139 -2.78 -12.96 7.32
CA ARG A 139 -2.91 -11.58 7.83
C ARG A 139 -4.30 -11.05 7.54
N VAL A 140 -4.88 -10.37 8.53
CA VAL A 140 -6.09 -9.57 8.38
C VAL A 140 -5.72 -8.13 8.73
N ASN A 141 -5.54 -7.30 7.72
CA ASN A 141 -5.18 -5.90 7.86
C ASN A 141 -6.44 -5.04 7.83
N VAL A 142 -6.69 -4.30 8.90
CA VAL A 142 -7.77 -3.32 8.96
C VAL A 142 -7.26 -1.97 8.54
N ASN A 143 -8.05 -1.28 7.72
CA ASN A 143 -7.72 0.01 7.13
C ASN A 143 -6.30 -0.02 6.53
N PRO A 144 -6.03 -0.96 5.61
CA PRO A 144 -4.70 -1.13 5.02
C PRO A 144 -4.32 0.05 4.14
N TYR A 145 -3.03 0.30 4.04
CA TYR A 145 -2.52 1.21 3.02
C TYR A 145 -2.83 0.63 1.63
N LEU A 146 -3.57 1.37 0.82
CA LEU A 146 -4.09 0.87 -0.45
C LEU A 146 -3.10 1.03 -1.59
N ILE A 147 -2.48 2.22 -1.68
CA ILE A 147 -1.88 2.72 -2.91
C ILE A 147 -0.59 3.45 -2.57
N ALA A 148 0.53 2.90 -3.02
CA ALA A 148 1.82 3.58 -3.06
C ALA A 148 1.87 4.54 -4.24
N ASP A 149 1.84 5.84 -3.93
CA ASP A 149 2.09 6.98 -4.83
C ASP A 149 1.15 7.16 -6.05
N GLY A 150 0.72 8.40 -6.26
CA GLY A 150 -0.05 8.79 -7.45
C GLY A 150 0.79 8.81 -8.74
N LEU A 151 0.25 9.38 -9.81
CA LEU A 151 0.94 9.56 -11.10
C LEU A 151 2.36 10.14 -10.96
N ARG A 152 3.40 9.31 -10.97
CA ARG A 152 4.81 9.77 -10.93
C ARG A 152 5.23 10.35 -12.30
N GLY A 153 6.12 11.35 -12.31
CA GLY A 153 6.87 11.77 -13.51
C GLY A 153 6.27 12.86 -14.42
N ALA A 154 5.06 13.38 -14.15
CA ALA A 154 4.44 14.40 -15.02
C ALA A 154 5.25 15.72 -15.07
N GLY A 155 5.89 16.10 -13.97
CA GLY A 155 6.64 17.37 -13.85
C GLY A 155 8.10 17.33 -14.31
N GLU A 156 8.57 16.25 -14.92
CA GLU A 156 9.97 16.14 -15.37
C GLU A 156 10.14 16.43 -16.86
N PHE A 157 10.85 17.50 -17.26
CA PHE A 157 11.02 17.80 -18.69
C PHE A 157 12.25 18.67 -19.02
N TYR A 158 12.58 18.68 -20.32
CA TYR A 158 13.49 19.58 -21.01
C TYR A 158 12.69 20.52 -21.93
N LEU A 159 13.21 21.73 -22.18
CA LEU A 159 12.60 22.72 -23.08
C LEU A 159 13.41 22.94 -24.35
N THR A 160 14.52 23.67 -24.28
CA THR A 160 15.25 24.13 -25.47
C THR A 160 16.30 23.12 -25.93
N ASP A 161 17.53 23.18 -25.41
CA ASP A 161 18.67 22.39 -25.88
C ASP A 161 18.88 21.09 -25.07
N ARG A 162 17.96 20.77 -24.16
CA ARG A 162 17.97 19.60 -23.28
C ARG A 162 19.12 19.57 -22.26
N SER A 163 19.85 20.68 -22.09
CA SER A 163 20.94 20.78 -21.10
C SER A 163 20.43 20.98 -19.67
N VAL A 164 19.21 21.53 -19.50
CA VAL A 164 18.57 21.73 -18.19
C VAL A 164 17.32 20.86 -18.07
N ARG A 165 17.35 19.92 -17.11
CA ARG A 165 16.19 19.12 -16.72
C ARG A 165 15.47 19.79 -15.55
N TYR A 166 14.19 20.06 -15.72
CA TYR A 166 13.30 20.46 -14.63
C TYR A 166 12.69 19.20 -14.01
N GLN A 167 12.62 19.18 -12.67
CA GLN A 167 11.98 18.13 -11.88
C GLN A 167 10.98 18.81 -10.95
N LEU A 168 9.78 19.04 -11.47
CA LEU A 168 8.76 19.82 -10.78
C LEU A 168 7.86 18.88 -9.98
N PRO A 169 7.59 19.19 -8.70
CA PRO A 169 6.55 18.51 -7.95
C PRO A 169 5.19 18.64 -8.63
N ILE A 170 4.39 17.58 -8.56
CA ILE A 170 3.05 17.54 -9.17
C ILE A 170 1.93 17.66 -8.14
N ASP A 171 2.27 17.48 -6.87
CA ASP A 171 1.37 17.33 -5.75
C ASP A 171 0.95 18.67 -5.16
N ALA A 172 1.84 19.67 -5.15
CA ALA A 172 1.52 21.01 -4.68
C ALA A 172 2.49 22.05 -5.25
N LYS A 173 2.20 23.32 -4.97
CA LYS A 173 3.10 24.44 -5.30
C LYS A 173 4.33 24.42 -4.39
N GLU A 174 5.51 24.53 -4.98
CA GLU A 174 6.77 24.68 -4.26
C GLU A 174 6.83 26.01 -3.49
N GLY A 175 7.37 25.94 -2.28
CA GLY A 175 7.47 27.08 -1.39
C GLY A 175 7.52 26.67 0.09
N PRO A 176 7.51 27.64 1.01
CA PRO A 176 7.57 27.38 2.45
C PRO A 176 6.44 26.46 2.96
N ASP A 177 5.26 26.52 2.34
CA ASP A 177 4.08 25.75 2.73
C ASP A 177 3.93 24.41 1.96
N TYR A 178 4.87 24.04 1.09
CA TYR A 178 4.76 22.85 0.23
C TYR A 178 4.41 21.57 0.99
N GLU A 179 5.07 21.31 2.12
CA GLU A 179 4.83 20.11 2.95
C GLU A 179 3.43 20.04 3.57
N LYS A 180 2.82 21.20 3.79
CA LYS A 180 1.45 21.34 4.28
C LYS A 180 0.48 21.21 3.11
N ASP A 181 0.71 21.97 2.04
CA ASP A 181 -0.16 22.03 0.88
C ASP A 181 -0.31 20.67 0.20
N LYS A 182 0.77 19.89 0.06
CA LYS A 182 0.68 18.52 -0.48
C LYS A 182 -0.20 17.57 0.33
N LYS A 183 -0.51 17.92 1.59
CA LYS A 183 -1.40 17.13 2.47
C LYS A 183 -2.80 17.71 2.53
N THR A 184 -2.94 19.03 2.56
CA THR A 184 -4.22 19.71 2.79
C THR A 184 -4.92 20.16 1.52
N ASN A 185 -4.16 20.41 0.45
CA ASN A 185 -4.67 20.86 -0.85
C ASN A 185 -3.82 20.29 -1.99
N PRO A 186 -3.75 18.95 -2.13
CA PRO A 186 -3.01 18.33 -3.21
C PRO A 186 -3.65 18.61 -4.57
N SER A 187 -2.84 18.73 -5.63
CA SER A 187 -3.34 18.80 -7.02
C SER A 187 -4.25 17.62 -7.31
N HIS A 188 -5.29 17.84 -8.11
CA HIS A 188 -6.22 16.78 -8.47
C HIS A 188 -5.53 15.64 -9.22
N ILE A 189 -4.59 15.95 -10.13
CA ILE A 189 -3.86 14.92 -10.91
C ILE A 189 -2.99 14.02 -10.02
N SER A 190 -2.41 14.56 -8.95
CA SER A 190 -1.60 13.77 -8.01
C SER A 190 -2.41 12.73 -7.23
N GLN A 191 -3.74 12.85 -7.22
CA GLN A 191 -4.66 11.93 -6.55
C GLN A 191 -5.16 10.81 -7.47
N TYR A 192 -4.70 10.76 -8.72
CA TYR A 192 -5.07 9.69 -9.64
C TYR A 192 -4.13 8.49 -9.52
N PHE A 193 -4.71 7.31 -9.74
CA PHE A 193 -4.04 6.02 -9.63
C PHE A 193 -4.38 5.14 -10.84
N SER A 194 -3.45 4.27 -11.23
CA SER A 194 -3.70 3.26 -12.26
C SER A 194 -4.27 1.98 -11.65
N GLU A 195 -4.80 1.09 -12.50
CA GLU A 195 -5.19 -0.25 -12.06
C GLU A 195 -3.97 -1.01 -11.52
N GLY A 196 -2.82 -0.88 -12.19
CA GLY A 196 -1.54 -1.44 -11.73
C GLY A 196 -1.11 -1.01 -10.33
N THR A 197 -1.39 0.22 -9.92
CA THR A 197 -1.05 0.70 -8.56
C THR A 197 -1.82 -0.07 -7.49
N LEU A 198 -3.12 -0.34 -7.69
CA LEU A 198 -3.90 -1.14 -6.74
C LEU A 198 -3.40 -2.60 -6.68
N LEU A 199 -2.98 -3.14 -7.83
CA LEU A 199 -2.51 -4.51 -7.97
C LEU A 199 -1.08 -4.74 -7.45
N THR A 200 -0.32 -3.68 -7.18
CA THR A 200 1.09 -3.77 -6.77
C THR A 200 1.22 -4.61 -5.50
N GLY A 201 2.02 -5.67 -5.58
CA GLY A 201 2.23 -6.64 -4.49
C GLY A 201 1.05 -7.58 -4.23
N ARG A 202 -0.08 -7.43 -4.95
CA ARG A 202 -1.30 -8.25 -4.79
C ARG A 202 -1.54 -9.20 -5.95
N SER A 203 -1.29 -8.76 -7.18
CA SER A 203 -1.37 -9.60 -8.38
C SER A 203 -0.19 -9.39 -9.30
N ASN A 204 0.31 -10.48 -9.87
CA ASN A 204 1.28 -10.47 -10.96
C ASN A 204 0.73 -11.13 -12.25
N ASP A 205 -0.59 -11.28 -12.38
CA ASP A 205 -1.21 -11.75 -13.62
C ASP A 205 -1.24 -10.64 -14.68
N TYR A 206 -0.16 -10.57 -15.46
CA TYR A 206 -0.03 -9.58 -16.53
C TYR A 206 -1.04 -9.76 -17.67
N LYS A 207 -1.66 -10.95 -17.82
CA LYS A 207 -2.63 -11.24 -18.89
C LYS A 207 -4.03 -10.76 -18.53
N ASN A 208 -4.37 -10.72 -17.24
CA ASN A 208 -5.72 -10.42 -16.75
C ASN A 208 -5.79 -9.27 -15.73
N LYS A 209 -4.87 -8.30 -15.81
CA LYS A 209 -4.79 -7.16 -14.86
C LYS A 209 -6.15 -6.50 -14.59
N HIS A 210 -6.89 -6.16 -15.64
CA HIS A 210 -8.18 -5.50 -15.49
C HIS A 210 -9.21 -6.34 -14.72
N ALA A 211 -9.27 -7.64 -14.98
CA ALA A 211 -10.18 -8.53 -14.27
C ALA A 211 -9.81 -8.64 -12.78
N ASP A 212 -8.52 -8.74 -12.48
CA ASP A 212 -8.02 -8.76 -11.10
C ASP A 212 -8.24 -7.43 -10.38
N PHE A 213 -8.08 -6.31 -11.08
CA PHE A 213 -8.42 -4.98 -10.58
C PHE A 213 -9.90 -4.91 -10.19
N LEU A 214 -10.81 -5.35 -11.07
CA LEU A 214 -12.24 -5.35 -10.79
C LEU A 214 -12.61 -6.23 -9.58
N LYS A 215 -11.93 -7.35 -9.36
CA LYS A 215 -12.15 -8.20 -8.17
C LYS A 215 -11.83 -7.44 -6.88
N LEU A 216 -10.69 -6.75 -6.84
CA LEU A 216 -10.28 -5.99 -5.67
C LEU A 216 -11.14 -4.73 -5.49
N ASN A 217 -11.37 -3.98 -6.57
CA ASN A 217 -12.11 -2.72 -6.53
C ASN A 217 -13.55 -2.91 -6.04
N ASN A 218 -14.17 -4.04 -6.36
CA ASN A 218 -15.54 -4.38 -5.97
C ASN A 218 -15.63 -5.32 -4.76
N GLY A 219 -14.50 -5.79 -4.24
CA GLY A 219 -14.44 -6.79 -3.16
C GLY A 219 -15.16 -8.11 -3.48
N SER A 220 -15.14 -8.53 -4.75
CA SER A 220 -15.91 -9.65 -5.28
C SER A 220 -15.12 -10.96 -5.42
N GLY A 221 -13.86 -11.00 -5.01
CA GLY A 221 -13.05 -12.21 -5.11
C GLY A 221 -11.65 -12.06 -4.53
N TYR A 222 -10.73 -12.85 -5.07
CA TYR A 222 -9.32 -12.81 -4.71
C TYR A 222 -8.44 -12.65 -5.94
N VAL A 223 -7.21 -12.21 -5.68
CA VAL A 223 -6.11 -12.20 -6.64
C VAL A 223 -4.91 -12.92 -6.03
N GLU A 224 -3.93 -13.27 -6.86
CA GLU A 224 -2.72 -13.96 -6.39
C GLU A 224 -1.46 -13.31 -6.94
N ASN A 225 -0.47 -13.20 -6.07
CA ASN A 225 0.88 -12.80 -6.40
C ASN A 225 1.83 -13.99 -6.18
N PHE A 226 2.40 -14.50 -7.26
CA PHE A 226 3.39 -15.57 -7.22
C PHE A 226 4.76 -14.97 -6.89
N MET A 227 5.16 -15.07 -5.63
CA MET A 227 6.44 -14.59 -5.09
C MET A 227 7.64 -15.46 -5.50
N SER A 228 7.39 -16.75 -5.77
CA SER A 228 8.35 -17.70 -6.33
C SER A 228 7.63 -18.67 -7.25
N GLY A 229 8.20 -18.93 -8.43
CA GLY A 229 7.54 -19.62 -9.53
C GLY A 229 6.49 -18.76 -10.23
N SER A 230 5.73 -19.38 -11.13
CA SER A 230 4.68 -18.74 -11.92
C SER A 230 3.37 -19.54 -11.88
N ARG A 231 2.26 -18.83 -12.12
CA ARG A 231 0.94 -19.43 -12.37
C ARG A 231 1.00 -20.46 -13.49
N ASP A 232 1.79 -20.16 -14.53
CA ASP A 232 1.90 -20.96 -15.75
C ASP A 232 2.96 -22.10 -15.65
N ASP A 233 3.73 -22.15 -14.56
CA ASP A 233 4.76 -23.18 -14.40
C ASP A 233 4.14 -24.57 -14.20
N LYS A 234 4.67 -25.55 -14.95
CA LYS A 234 4.32 -26.96 -14.75
C LYS A 234 4.76 -27.42 -13.36
N PRO A 235 3.99 -28.28 -12.67
CA PRO A 235 4.41 -28.88 -11.40
C PRO A 235 5.76 -29.58 -11.55
N ASN A 236 6.73 -29.20 -10.72
CA ASN A 236 8.03 -29.85 -10.62
C ASN A 236 8.13 -30.52 -9.24
N PRO A 237 8.41 -31.84 -9.16
CA PRO A 237 8.55 -32.54 -7.88
C PRO A 237 9.62 -31.96 -6.94
N LYS A 238 10.63 -31.27 -7.47
CA LYS A 238 11.69 -30.59 -6.70
C LYS A 238 11.50 -29.08 -6.61
N GLY A 239 10.43 -28.54 -7.21
CA GLY A 239 10.12 -27.13 -7.17
C GLY A 239 9.13 -26.81 -6.06
N TYR A 240 9.11 -25.55 -5.64
CA TYR A 240 8.06 -25.02 -4.80
C TYR A 240 7.53 -23.72 -5.40
N LYS A 241 6.25 -23.43 -5.16
CA LYS A 241 5.64 -22.14 -5.47
C LYS A 241 5.36 -21.40 -4.19
N TRP A 242 5.63 -20.10 -4.19
CA TRP A 242 5.31 -19.22 -3.06
C TRP A 242 4.26 -18.22 -3.50
N ILE A 243 3.07 -18.26 -2.89
CA ILE A 243 1.90 -17.57 -3.39
C ILE A 243 1.27 -16.76 -2.27
N ASP A 244 1.04 -15.47 -2.53
CA ASP A 244 0.22 -14.61 -1.70
C ASP A 244 -1.16 -14.48 -2.34
N ARG A 245 -2.19 -14.96 -1.66
CA ARG A 245 -3.60 -14.76 -2.06
C ARG A 245 -4.20 -13.61 -1.29
N HIS A 246 -4.76 -12.63 -2.01
CA HIS A 246 -5.31 -11.41 -1.44
C HIS A 246 -6.81 -11.32 -1.65
N TYR A 247 -7.55 -11.01 -0.59
CA TYR A 247 -8.95 -10.60 -0.63
C TYR A 247 -9.04 -9.17 -0.12
N LEU A 248 -9.68 -8.29 -0.89
CA LEU A 248 -10.00 -6.95 -0.43
C LEU A 248 -11.49 -6.91 -0.08
N ILE A 249 -11.79 -6.87 1.21
CA ILE A 249 -13.16 -6.85 1.73
C ILE A 249 -13.61 -5.39 1.73
N THR A 250 -14.59 -5.07 0.89
CA THR A 250 -15.14 -3.72 0.70
C THR A 250 -16.62 -3.67 1.05
N LYS A 251 -17.18 -2.45 1.17
CA LYS A 251 -18.64 -2.25 1.23
C LYS A 251 -19.31 -2.81 -0.03
N GLN A 252 -20.41 -3.53 0.14
CA GLN A 252 -21.14 -4.13 -0.99
C GLN A 252 -21.77 -3.07 -1.88
N GLY A 253 -21.71 -3.28 -3.19
CA GLY A 253 -22.38 -2.45 -4.19
C GLY A 253 -21.79 -1.06 -4.43
N VAL A 254 -20.71 -0.69 -3.71
CA VAL A 254 -20.00 0.58 -3.90
C VAL A 254 -18.54 0.30 -4.20
N PRO A 255 -18.02 0.61 -5.39
CA PRO A 255 -16.62 0.37 -5.72
C PRO A 255 -15.71 1.31 -4.93
N LEU A 256 -14.50 0.83 -4.62
CA LEU A 256 -13.48 1.57 -3.89
C LEU A 256 -12.92 2.76 -4.70
N LEU A 257 -12.73 2.54 -5.99
CA LEU A 257 -12.21 3.45 -6.98
C LEU A 257 -13.24 3.64 -8.10
N ILE A 258 -13.32 4.86 -8.63
CA ILE A 258 -14.14 5.20 -9.78
C ILE A 258 -13.26 5.70 -10.93
N PRO A 259 -13.65 5.45 -12.19
CA PRO A 259 -12.91 5.94 -13.34
C PRO A 259 -12.93 7.46 -13.39
N VAL A 260 -11.78 8.06 -13.69
CA VAL A 260 -11.68 9.48 -14.03
C VAL A 260 -12.13 9.64 -15.48
N THR A 261 -13.07 10.52 -15.74
CA THR A 261 -13.53 10.79 -17.12
C THR A 261 -12.51 11.64 -17.87
N LYS A 262 -12.54 11.59 -19.21
CA LYS A 262 -11.70 12.48 -20.03
C LYS A 262 -11.96 13.95 -19.73
N LYS A 263 -13.22 14.30 -19.47
CA LYS A 263 -13.61 15.66 -19.04
C LYS A 263 -12.91 16.07 -17.76
N GLN A 264 -13.05 15.27 -16.71
CA GLN A 264 -12.44 15.54 -15.41
C GLN A 264 -10.91 15.66 -15.53
N TYR A 265 -10.27 14.73 -16.25
CA TYR A 265 -8.83 14.77 -16.47
C TYR A 265 -8.38 16.05 -17.20
N LEU A 266 -9.11 16.49 -18.22
CA LEU A 266 -8.80 17.72 -18.97
C LEU A 266 -9.02 18.97 -18.11
N GLU A 267 -10.08 19.03 -17.31
CA GLU A 267 -10.33 20.12 -16.37
C GLU A 267 -9.22 20.18 -15.29
N ASP A 268 -8.81 19.03 -14.77
CA ASP A 268 -7.74 18.93 -13.77
C ASP A 268 -6.34 19.21 -14.35
N LEU A 269 -6.13 19.00 -15.65
CA LEU A 269 -4.92 19.47 -16.33
C LEU A 269 -4.80 20.99 -16.33
N LEU A 270 -5.91 21.73 -16.44
CA LEU A 270 -5.88 23.20 -16.38
C LEU A 270 -5.46 23.70 -14.99
N GLU A 271 -5.92 23.03 -13.93
CA GLU A 271 -5.49 23.27 -12.55
C GLU A 271 -4.00 22.98 -12.40
N TYR A 272 -3.58 21.79 -12.84
CA TYR A 272 -2.19 21.36 -12.78
C TYR A 272 -1.24 22.30 -13.53
N PHE A 273 -1.61 22.85 -14.68
CA PHE A 273 -0.75 23.80 -15.41
C PHE A 273 -0.46 25.08 -14.62
N GLU A 274 -1.35 25.51 -13.72
CA GLU A 274 -1.05 26.64 -12.83
C GLU A 274 -0.04 26.24 -11.74
N ILE A 275 -0.07 25.00 -11.27
CA ILE A 275 0.94 24.45 -10.35
C ILE A 275 2.28 24.28 -11.05
N GLU A 276 2.29 23.62 -12.22
CA GLU A 276 3.48 23.42 -13.05
C GLU A 276 4.17 24.76 -13.34
N LYS A 277 3.40 25.79 -13.69
CA LYS A 277 3.93 27.14 -13.93
C LYS A 277 4.59 27.75 -12.70
N ALA A 278 3.94 27.66 -11.54
CA ALA A 278 4.50 28.17 -10.30
C ALA A 278 5.81 27.45 -9.95
N ASN A 279 5.82 26.12 -10.05
CA ASN A 279 6.97 25.28 -9.74
C ASN A 279 8.11 25.49 -10.75
N PHE A 280 7.78 25.67 -12.03
CA PHE A 280 8.78 26.00 -13.05
C PHE A 280 9.52 27.29 -12.71
N TYR A 281 8.80 28.37 -12.42
CA TYR A 281 9.44 29.65 -12.07
C TYR A 281 10.18 29.58 -10.73
N TYR A 282 9.69 28.81 -9.76
CA TYR A 282 10.41 28.54 -8.52
C TYR A 282 11.77 27.87 -8.81
N SER A 283 11.76 26.75 -9.53
CA SER A 283 12.95 25.99 -9.90
C SER A 283 13.92 26.82 -10.76
N LEU A 284 13.41 27.54 -11.76
CA LEU A 284 14.19 28.44 -12.61
C LEU A 284 14.93 29.49 -11.79
N ASN A 285 14.24 30.15 -10.86
CA ASN A 285 14.83 31.19 -10.02
C ASN A 285 15.92 30.63 -9.10
N GLU A 286 15.73 29.43 -8.55
CA GLU A 286 16.77 28.76 -7.75
C GLU A 286 18.01 28.41 -8.59
N LEU A 287 17.82 27.96 -9.83
CA LEU A 287 18.93 27.71 -10.76
C LEU A 287 19.66 28.99 -11.14
N ILE A 288 18.94 30.09 -11.39
CA ILE A 288 19.53 31.41 -11.67
C ILE A 288 20.35 31.88 -10.47
N LYS A 289 19.82 31.80 -9.24
CA LYS A 289 20.54 32.18 -8.01
C LYS A 289 21.81 31.36 -7.82
N ARG A 290 21.77 30.04 -8.05
CA ARG A 290 22.96 29.17 -7.94
C ARG A 290 24.04 29.49 -8.98
N ASN A 291 23.64 30.02 -10.14
CA ASN A 291 24.57 30.46 -11.19
C ASN A 291 25.04 31.92 -11.01
N ALA A 292 24.47 32.67 -10.05
CA ALA A 292 24.80 34.08 -9.88
C ALA A 292 26.27 34.27 -9.50
N GLY A 293 26.96 35.19 -10.18
CA GLY A 293 28.37 35.51 -9.92
C GLY A 293 29.39 34.51 -10.47
N ASN A 294 28.96 33.40 -11.10
CA ASN A 294 29.86 32.47 -11.77
C ASN A 294 30.15 32.95 -13.20
N THR A 295 31.40 33.31 -13.47
CA THR A 295 31.84 33.90 -14.74
C THR A 295 32.39 32.90 -15.75
N SER A 296 32.41 31.60 -15.43
CA SER A 296 32.88 30.57 -16.36
C SER A 296 32.03 30.49 -17.63
N ASP A 297 32.64 30.13 -18.77
CA ASP A 297 31.93 29.98 -20.05
C ASP A 297 30.73 29.03 -19.94
N ASN A 298 30.85 27.96 -19.16
CA ASN A 298 29.77 27.02 -18.92
C ASN A 298 28.62 27.66 -18.13
N ALA A 299 28.91 28.54 -17.16
CA ALA A 299 27.90 29.27 -16.42
C ALA A 299 27.19 30.30 -17.29
N GLN A 300 27.91 31.00 -18.17
CA GLN A 300 27.33 31.94 -19.14
C GLN A 300 26.40 31.22 -20.14
N LYS A 301 26.86 30.08 -20.70
CA LYS A 301 26.02 29.22 -21.57
C LYS A 301 24.77 28.76 -20.83
N ARG A 302 24.91 28.30 -19.59
CA ARG A 302 23.78 27.86 -18.77
C ARG A 302 22.81 29.01 -18.48
N ALA A 303 23.30 30.21 -18.19
CA ALA A 303 22.44 31.38 -17.98
C ALA A 303 21.64 31.74 -19.24
N ALA A 304 22.26 31.66 -20.42
CA ALA A 304 21.58 31.86 -21.70
C ALA A 304 20.47 30.82 -21.94
N VAL A 305 20.73 29.54 -21.62
CA VAL A 305 19.71 28.48 -21.68
C VAL A 305 18.55 28.76 -20.73
N LEU A 306 18.82 29.16 -19.48
CA LEU A 306 17.76 29.46 -18.51
C LEU A 306 16.85 30.61 -18.96
N GLU A 307 17.40 31.67 -19.58
CA GLU A 307 16.58 32.75 -20.12
C GLU A 307 15.79 32.30 -21.36
N ALA A 308 16.39 31.47 -22.23
CA ALA A 308 15.69 30.89 -23.37
C ALA A 308 14.53 29.97 -22.91
N ASP A 309 14.77 29.12 -21.91
CA ASP A 309 13.78 28.23 -21.32
C ASP A 309 12.63 29.03 -20.67
N LYS A 310 12.93 30.16 -20.02
CA LYS A 310 11.90 31.06 -19.46
C LYS A 310 10.94 31.57 -20.53
N THR A 311 11.45 32.01 -21.68
CA THR A 311 10.63 32.45 -22.81
C THR A 311 9.89 31.29 -23.46
N ALA A 312 10.56 30.16 -23.67
CA ALA A 312 9.97 28.96 -24.26
C ALA A 312 8.82 28.40 -23.41
N TYR A 313 8.99 28.36 -22.08
CA TYR A 313 7.97 27.87 -21.17
C TYR A 313 6.71 28.74 -21.17
N ALA A 314 6.85 30.07 -21.23
CA ALA A 314 5.70 30.97 -21.26
C ALA A 314 4.79 30.67 -22.45
N LYS A 315 5.38 30.38 -23.63
CA LYS A 315 4.65 29.95 -24.82
C LYS A 315 4.05 28.55 -24.65
N LEU A 316 4.86 27.59 -24.20
CA LEU A 316 4.40 26.22 -23.98
C LEU A 316 3.19 26.14 -23.04
N TYR A 317 3.19 26.92 -21.95
CA TYR A 317 2.09 26.98 -20.99
C TYR A 317 0.78 27.44 -21.64
N GLU A 318 0.82 28.50 -22.45
CA GLU A 318 -0.37 28.98 -23.18
C GLU A 318 -0.84 27.96 -24.23
N ASP A 319 0.10 27.32 -24.95
CA ASP A 319 -0.21 26.28 -25.94
C ASP A 319 -0.89 25.05 -25.28
N LYS A 320 -0.39 24.62 -24.12
CA LYS A 320 -1.00 23.56 -23.29
C LYS A 320 -2.43 23.91 -22.90
N LYS A 321 -2.66 25.12 -22.37
CA LYS A 321 -3.99 25.59 -21.96
C LYS A 321 -4.95 25.72 -23.13
N ALA A 322 -4.49 26.27 -24.25
CA ALA A 322 -5.28 26.42 -25.46
C ALA A 322 -5.73 25.06 -26.00
N LYS A 323 -4.82 24.08 -26.06
CA LYS A 323 -5.14 22.73 -26.52
C LYS A 323 -6.18 22.04 -25.64
N VAL A 324 -6.06 22.13 -24.31
CA VAL A 324 -7.05 21.54 -23.39
C VAL A 324 -8.42 22.23 -23.51
N LYS A 325 -8.46 23.57 -23.58
CA LYS A 325 -9.71 24.31 -23.79
C LYS A 325 -10.37 23.97 -25.13
N GLN A 326 -9.58 23.80 -26.19
CA GLN A 326 -10.09 23.37 -27.49
C GLN A 326 -10.71 21.97 -27.40
N LEU A 327 -10.04 21.01 -26.75
CA LEU A 327 -10.56 19.65 -26.56
C LEU A 327 -11.89 19.66 -25.80
N LEU A 328 -11.98 20.42 -24.70
CA LEU A 328 -13.20 20.56 -23.91
C LEU A 328 -14.35 21.19 -24.72
N ALA A 329 -14.06 22.13 -25.62
CA ALA A 329 -15.07 22.82 -26.40
C ALA A 329 -15.55 22.05 -27.65
N THR A 330 -14.69 21.21 -28.24
CA THR A 330 -14.94 20.59 -29.56
C THR A 330 -15.34 19.12 -29.50
N GLN A 331 -15.00 18.42 -28.41
CA GLN A 331 -15.31 17.00 -28.28
C GLN A 331 -16.76 16.79 -27.84
N LYS A 332 -17.33 15.65 -28.27
CA LYS A 332 -18.71 15.27 -27.92
C LYS A 332 -18.79 14.87 -26.44
N GLU A 333 -19.94 15.13 -25.81
CA GLU A 333 -20.20 14.76 -24.40
C GLU A 333 -19.99 13.25 -24.17
N GLU A 334 -20.46 12.39 -25.07
CA GLU A 334 -20.26 10.94 -25.00
C GLU A 334 -18.77 10.54 -24.97
N TRP A 335 -17.92 11.26 -25.70
CA TRP A 335 -16.48 11.01 -25.67
C TRP A 335 -15.87 11.49 -24.36
N LEU A 336 -16.30 12.66 -23.87
CA LEU A 336 -15.85 13.29 -22.63
C LEU A 336 -16.20 12.47 -21.38
N GLN A 337 -17.31 11.73 -21.41
CA GLN A 337 -17.77 10.85 -20.32
C GLN A 337 -17.07 9.48 -20.28
N LYS A 338 -16.33 9.09 -21.33
CA LYS A 338 -15.51 7.87 -21.27
C LYS A 338 -14.37 8.03 -20.26
N GLN A 339 -13.88 6.89 -19.76
CA GLN A 339 -12.69 6.88 -18.91
C GLN A 339 -11.47 7.47 -19.62
N ALA A 340 -10.66 8.21 -18.87
CA ALA A 340 -9.35 8.67 -19.27
C ALA A 340 -8.34 7.53 -19.15
N VAL A 341 -7.86 7.04 -20.29
CA VAL A 341 -6.69 6.18 -20.37
C VAL A 341 -5.60 6.96 -21.09
N VAL A 342 -4.47 7.19 -20.42
CA VAL A 342 -3.40 8.09 -20.88
C VAL A 342 -2.08 7.33 -20.96
N ALA A 343 -1.08 7.90 -21.64
CA ALA A 343 0.26 7.33 -21.63
C ALA A 343 0.88 7.41 -20.22
N ALA A 344 1.63 6.38 -19.82
CA ALA A 344 2.49 6.46 -18.64
C ALA A 344 3.59 7.52 -18.91
N ASN A 345 3.91 8.35 -17.90
CA ASN A 345 4.75 9.56 -17.99
C ASN A 345 6.25 9.35 -18.36
N ASN A 346 6.59 8.25 -19.03
CA ASN A 346 7.96 7.74 -19.15
C ASN A 346 8.48 7.71 -20.60
N ILE A 347 7.67 8.09 -21.59
CA ILE A 347 8.04 7.90 -23.01
C ILE A 347 9.09 8.94 -23.45
N THR A 348 9.00 10.17 -22.94
CA THR A 348 9.92 11.26 -23.30
C THR A 348 9.97 12.33 -22.22
N TYR A 349 11.10 13.02 -22.14
CA TYR A 349 11.28 14.22 -21.32
C TYR A 349 11.18 15.52 -22.15
N ASP A 350 10.97 15.43 -23.46
CA ASP A 350 10.81 16.61 -24.31
C ASP A 350 9.43 17.26 -24.07
N ALA A 351 9.40 18.53 -23.67
CA ALA A 351 8.16 19.20 -23.31
C ALA A 351 7.20 19.40 -24.49
N TYR A 352 7.70 19.53 -25.72
CA TYR A 352 6.87 19.70 -26.91
C TYR A 352 6.31 18.36 -27.39
N GLU A 353 7.07 17.28 -27.28
CA GLU A 353 6.52 15.93 -27.47
C GLU A 353 5.42 15.64 -26.45
N ARG A 354 5.61 16.02 -25.17
CA ARG A 354 4.56 15.90 -24.14
C ARG A 354 3.32 16.75 -24.45
N LEU A 355 3.47 17.97 -24.98
CA LEU A 355 2.35 18.77 -25.47
C LEU A 355 1.56 18.02 -26.55
N ASN A 356 2.23 17.28 -27.44
CA ASN A 356 1.57 16.49 -28.48
C ASN A 356 0.74 15.32 -27.90
N GLU A 357 1.14 14.77 -26.76
CA GLU A 357 0.40 13.72 -26.05
C GLU A 357 -0.88 14.21 -25.37
N ILE A 358 -1.00 15.50 -25.05
CA ILE A 358 -2.24 16.05 -24.48
C ILE A 358 -3.42 15.75 -25.40
N GLY A 359 -4.46 15.12 -24.85
CA GLY A 359 -5.67 14.74 -25.59
C GLY A 359 -5.59 13.41 -26.34
N LYS A 360 -4.44 12.71 -26.31
CA LYS A 360 -4.37 11.33 -26.77
C LYS A 360 -4.90 10.41 -25.67
N PHE A 361 -6.05 9.82 -25.94
CA PHE A 361 -6.69 8.85 -25.05
C PHE A 361 -6.75 7.50 -25.72
N TYR A 362 -6.63 6.46 -24.90
CA TYR A 362 -6.64 5.07 -25.35
C TYR A 362 -7.90 4.34 -24.88
N ASP A 363 -8.14 3.16 -25.44
CA ASP A 363 -9.33 2.37 -25.10
C ASP A 363 -9.14 1.52 -23.83
N LYS A 364 -7.89 1.14 -23.49
CA LYS A 364 -7.57 0.28 -22.34
C LYS A 364 -6.15 0.46 -21.83
N GLU A 365 -5.94 0.10 -20.56
CA GLU A 365 -4.63 -0.01 -19.91
C GLU A 365 -3.76 -1.09 -20.58
N ASP A 366 -2.47 -0.81 -20.70
CA ASP A 366 -1.43 -1.74 -21.16
C ASP A 366 -0.06 -1.39 -20.52
N GLU A 367 1.05 -1.90 -21.06
CA GLU A 367 2.39 -1.67 -20.49
C GLU A 367 2.76 -0.18 -20.38
N TYR A 368 2.30 0.65 -21.31
CA TYR A 368 2.66 2.07 -21.39
C TYR A 368 1.45 3.00 -21.32
N ARG A 369 0.28 2.46 -20.97
CA ARG A 369 -0.99 3.19 -20.87
C ARG A 369 -1.67 2.87 -19.57
N ILE A 370 -2.18 3.89 -18.90
CA ILE A 370 -2.76 3.78 -17.57
C ILE A 370 -4.19 4.28 -17.58
N ALA A 371 -5.10 3.46 -17.06
CA ALA A 371 -6.48 3.85 -16.84
C ALA A 371 -6.57 4.64 -15.53
N LEU A 372 -6.99 5.90 -15.62
CA LEU A 372 -7.01 6.79 -14.46
C LEU A 372 -8.24 6.52 -13.60
N ASN A 373 -7.99 6.36 -12.31
CA ASN A 373 -9.00 6.14 -11.28
C ASN A 373 -8.73 7.06 -10.08
N VAL A 374 -9.76 7.34 -9.30
CA VAL A 374 -9.68 8.10 -8.05
C VAL A 374 -10.49 7.38 -6.95
N LEU A 375 -10.15 7.63 -5.69
CA LEU A 375 -10.93 7.14 -4.55
C LEU A 375 -12.39 7.60 -4.65
N ASN A 376 -13.31 6.66 -4.50
CA ASN A 376 -14.73 6.94 -4.53
C ASN A 376 -15.19 7.61 -3.23
N SER A 377 -15.42 8.92 -3.25
CA SER A 377 -15.87 9.66 -2.05
C SER A 377 -17.17 9.11 -1.47
N ALA A 378 -18.06 8.52 -2.27
CA ALA A 378 -19.29 7.90 -1.79
C ALA A 378 -19.01 6.64 -0.96
N TYR A 379 -17.95 5.88 -1.29
CA TYR A 379 -17.51 4.73 -0.50
C TYR A 379 -17.09 5.16 0.92
N PHE A 380 -16.39 6.28 1.02
CA PHE A 380 -15.81 6.77 2.27
C PHE A 380 -16.75 7.68 3.07
N LYS A 381 -18.02 7.86 2.68
CA LYS A 381 -18.98 8.57 3.54
C LYS A 381 -19.10 7.84 4.87
N THR A 382 -18.86 8.57 5.96
CA THR A 382 -18.87 8.04 7.34
C THR A 382 -20.12 8.48 8.08
N ASN A 383 -20.64 7.60 8.92
CA ASN A 383 -21.64 7.96 9.91
C ASN A 383 -20.96 8.59 11.13
N THR A 384 -21.67 9.43 11.88
CA THR A 384 -21.17 10.17 13.05
C THR A 384 -20.68 9.27 14.20
N THR A 385 -20.99 7.98 14.17
CA THR A 385 -20.61 6.99 15.18
C THR A 385 -19.27 6.30 14.92
N GLN A 386 -18.65 6.47 13.75
CA GLN A 386 -17.41 5.77 13.39
C GLN A 386 -16.17 6.45 13.99
N THR A 387 -15.33 5.68 14.69
CA THR A 387 -14.09 6.14 15.33
C THR A 387 -12.88 5.95 14.42
N SER A 388 -11.73 6.52 14.78
CA SER A 388 -10.45 6.31 14.06
C SER A 388 -10.08 4.83 13.87
N THR A 389 -10.59 3.93 14.72
CA THR A 389 -10.33 2.48 14.68
C THR A 389 -11.39 1.66 13.96
N SER A 390 -12.53 2.26 13.58
CA SER A 390 -13.59 1.57 12.84
C SER A 390 -13.06 1.00 11.51
N PRO A 391 -13.32 -0.28 11.20
CA PRO A 391 -13.01 -0.85 9.89
C PRO A 391 -13.82 -0.15 8.80
N ILE A 392 -13.15 0.36 7.77
CA ILE A 392 -13.78 0.83 6.52
C ILE A 392 -13.34 0.02 5.30
N LEU A 393 -12.30 -0.78 5.48
CA LEU A 393 -11.69 -1.66 4.51
C LEU A 393 -10.90 -2.72 5.27
N ILE A 394 -10.96 -3.98 4.82
CA ILE A 394 -10.14 -5.06 5.37
C ILE A 394 -9.43 -5.77 4.22
N GLU A 395 -8.13 -6.00 4.33
CA GLU A 395 -7.38 -6.84 3.41
C GLU A 395 -6.95 -8.13 4.11
N VAL A 396 -7.36 -9.26 3.55
CA VAL A 396 -6.93 -10.59 3.98
C VAL A 396 -5.84 -11.08 3.03
N GLN A 397 -4.66 -11.36 3.56
CA GLN A 397 -3.56 -11.99 2.83
C GLN A 397 -3.35 -13.39 3.40
N PHE A 398 -3.40 -14.41 2.55
CA PHE A 398 -2.95 -15.75 2.89
C PHE A 398 -1.75 -16.11 2.02
N ARG A 399 -0.57 -16.17 2.65
CA ARG A 399 0.67 -16.64 2.04
C ARG A 399 0.81 -18.13 2.25
N TYR A 400 1.02 -18.88 1.20
CA TYR A 400 1.21 -20.32 1.25
C TYR A 400 2.24 -20.80 0.24
N GLU A 401 2.90 -21.89 0.59
CA GLU A 401 3.83 -22.63 -0.24
C GLU A 401 3.20 -23.95 -0.71
N ILE A 402 3.44 -24.30 -1.97
CA ILE A 402 3.08 -25.60 -2.57
C ILE A 402 4.39 -26.28 -2.97
N GLY A 403 4.62 -27.52 -2.52
CA GLY A 403 5.82 -28.31 -2.83
C GLY A 403 5.96 -29.53 -1.92
N GLY A 404 6.85 -30.47 -2.28
CA GLY A 404 6.99 -31.77 -1.59
C GLY A 404 7.29 -31.67 -0.09
N ASP A 405 8.09 -30.69 0.32
CA ASP A 405 8.53 -30.50 1.72
C ASP A 405 7.63 -29.53 2.52
N HIS A 406 6.52 -29.08 1.94
CA HIS A 406 5.66 -28.01 2.47
C HIS A 406 4.22 -28.47 2.72
N GLY A 407 4.03 -29.75 3.04
CA GLY A 407 2.72 -30.35 3.27
C GLY A 407 1.87 -29.60 4.30
N PHE A 408 2.46 -29.12 5.40
CA PHE A 408 1.74 -28.32 6.40
C PHE A 408 1.09 -27.06 5.82
N SER A 409 1.77 -26.38 4.89
CA SER A 409 1.32 -25.13 4.29
C SER A 409 0.10 -25.37 3.40
N GLU A 410 0.18 -26.37 2.53
CA GLU A 410 -0.92 -26.76 1.65
C GLU A 410 -2.13 -27.25 2.45
N ARG A 411 -1.93 -28.09 3.48
CA ARG A 411 -3.02 -28.55 4.37
C ARG A 411 -3.73 -27.38 5.05
N LEU A 412 -2.97 -26.41 5.57
CA LEU A 412 -3.55 -25.25 6.24
C LEU A 412 -4.32 -24.35 5.26
N PHE A 413 -3.76 -24.13 4.06
CA PHE A 413 -4.45 -23.35 3.04
C PHE A 413 -5.73 -24.02 2.55
N ASN A 414 -5.71 -25.35 2.34
CA ASN A 414 -6.91 -26.12 1.98
C ASN A 414 -7.99 -26.02 3.08
N ASN A 415 -7.60 -26.04 4.36
CA ASN A 415 -8.53 -25.78 5.45
C ASN A 415 -9.11 -24.37 5.39
N PHE A 416 -8.27 -23.35 5.17
CA PHE A 416 -8.71 -21.97 5.03
C PHE A 416 -9.74 -21.81 3.91
N LEU A 417 -9.48 -22.36 2.72
CA LEU A 417 -10.39 -22.27 1.58
C LEU A 417 -11.76 -22.90 1.85
N LYS A 418 -11.79 -23.96 2.66
CA LYS A 418 -13.02 -24.69 2.96
C LYS A 418 -13.83 -24.03 4.09
N ASN A 419 -13.14 -23.51 5.11
CA ASN A 419 -13.76 -23.25 6.41
C ASN A 419 -13.66 -21.80 6.88
N TYR A 420 -12.83 -20.94 6.26
CA TYR A 420 -12.68 -19.57 6.70
C TYR A 420 -13.86 -18.71 6.26
N ASP A 421 -14.58 -18.12 7.23
CA ASP A 421 -15.81 -17.36 6.99
C ASP A 421 -15.52 -15.89 6.62
N LEU A 422 -15.21 -15.68 5.34
CA LEU A 422 -15.03 -14.33 4.78
C LEU A 422 -16.30 -13.47 4.86
N GLU A 423 -17.49 -14.06 4.92
CA GLU A 423 -18.75 -13.31 5.02
C GLU A 423 -18.92 -12.66 6.39
N SER A 424 -18.44 -13.30 7.46
CA SER A 424 -18.37 -12.68 8.78
C SER A 424 -17.43 -11.47 8.80
N LEU A 425 -16.30 -11.50 8.07
CA LEU A 425 -15.45 -10.31 7.93
C LEU A 425 -16.17 -9.17 7.20
N LYS A 426 -16.94 -9.46 6.15
CA LYS A 426 -17.74 -8.44 5.45
C LYS A 426 -18.73 -7.76 6.38
N LYS A 427 -19.37 -8.51 7.28
CA LYS A 427 -20.29 -7.96 8.30
C LYS A 427 -19.60 -7.02 9.29
N MET A 428 -18.29 -7.17 9.50
CA MET A 428 -17.50 -6.31 10.40
C MET A 428 -17.12 -4.94 9.79
N LEU A 429 -17.42 -4.70 8.51
CA LEU A 429 -17.25 -3.38 7.87
C LEU A 429 -18.44 -2.43 8.05
N ASN A 430 -19.60 -2.94 8.50
CA ASN A 430 -20.87 -2.23 8.51
C ASN A 430 -21.16 -1.53 9.83
#